data_AF-A0A7R7TAZ0-F1
#
_entry.id   AF-A0A7R7TAZ0-F1
#
_cell.length_a   1.000
_cell.length_b   1.000
_cell.length_c   1.000
_cell.angle_alpha   90.00
_cell.angle_beta   90.00
_cell.angle_gamma   90.00
#
_symmetry.space_group_name_H-M   'P 1'
#
loop_
_entity.id
_entity.type
_entity.pdbx_description
1 polymer ?
#
loop_
_entity_poly.entity_id
_entity_poly.type
_entity_poly.pdbx_seq_one_letter_code
_entity_poly.pdbx_strand_id
1 'polypeptide(L)'
;MSEHTGGSVDYYQVDITSTTTPGRQPYTAECNDIIEALGMNFAEGNAFKAIWRRAASRSLGKHKTGNDALYDAEKVEFFGHRLVAQEKARVQ
;
A
#
# COMPACT_ATOMS: atom_id res chain seq x y z
N MET A 1 6.79 16.59 12.13
CA MET A 1 6.92 17.50 10.97
C MET A 1 6.44 16.74 9.75
N SER A 2 5.55 17.35 8.99
CA SER A 2 4.94 16.80 7.78
C SER A 2 5.92 16.82 6.61
N GLU A 3 6.58 15.70 6.31
CA GLU A 3 7.45 15.60 5.14
C GLU A 3 6.62 15.61 3.84
N HIS A 4 6.57 16.78 3.22
CA HIS A 4 6.12 16.98 1.84
C HIS A 4 7.32 16.98 0.91
N THR A 5 7.99 15.84 0.77
CA THR A 5 9.03 15.67 -0.25
C THR A 5 8.56 14.65 -1.28
N GLY A 6 9.01 14.80 -2.54
CA GLY A 6 8.91 13.74 -3.54
C GLY A 6 9.96 12.65 -3.36
N GLY A 7 10.68 12.65 -2.23
CA GLY A 7 11.75 11.71 -1.89
C GLY A 7 11.25 10.51 -1.07
N SER A 8 12.20 9.70 -0.59
CA SER A 8 11.95 8.57 0.31
C SER A 8 11.25 9.06 1.58
N VAL A 9 10.12 8.44 1.93
CA VAL A 9 9.29 8.84 3.07
C VAL A 9 8.85 7.61 3.85
N ASP A 10 9.05 7.64 5.17
CA ASP A 10 9.03 6.46 6.06
C ASP A 10 7.63 5.85 6.32
N TYR A 11 6.56 6.49 5.86
CA TYR A 11 5.19 5.96 6.02
C TYR A 11 4.87 4.79 5.06
N TYR A 12 5.80 4.42 4.17
CA TYR A 12 5.72 3.18 3.39
C TYR A 12 6.45 2.00 4.02
N GLN A 13 7.16 2.21 5.13
CA GLN A 13 7.84 1.16 5.87
C GLN A 13 6.96 0.62 7.00
N VAL A 14 7.03 -0.68 7.27
CA VAL A 14 6.42 -1.32 8.44
C VAL A 14 7.42 -2.30 9.05
N ASP A 15 7.70 -2.15 10.34
CA ASP A 15 8.56 -3.07 11.08
C ASP A 15 7.76 -4.29 11.52
N ILE A 16 8.16 -5.47 11.03
CA ILE A 16 7.54 -6.74 11.35
C ILE A 16 8.40 -7.45 12.39
N THR A 17 7.98 -7.37 13.65
CA THR A 17 8.69 -7.93 14.81
C THR A 17 8.21 -9.34 15.18
N SER A 18 6.99 -9.70 14.80
CA SER A 18 6.41 -11.03 14.97
C SER A 18 5.98 -11.57 13.62
N THR A 19 6.82 -12.44 13.04
CA THR A 19 6.59 -12.98 11.71
C THR A 19 5.61 -14.15 11.76
N THR A 20 4.76 -14.29 10.73
CA THR A 20 3.80 -15.41 10.63
C THR A 20 4.44 -16.72 10.14
N THR A 21 5.70 -16.68 9.71
CA THR A 21 6.45 -17.85 9.24
C THR A 21 7.43 -18.29 10.33
N PRO A 22 7.33 -19.53 10.87
CA PRO A 22 8.23 -20.01 11.89
C PRO A 22 9.71 -19.87 11.50
N GLY A 23 10.53 -19.34 12.41
CA GLY A 23 11.97 -19.15 12.21
C GLY A 23 12.38 -17.95 11.33
N ARG A 24 11.42 -17.22 10.74
CA ARG A 24 11.75 -16.01 9.97
C ARG A 24 12.11 -14.86 10.91
N GLN A 25 13.27 -14.27 10.66
CA GLN A 25 13.76 -13.11 11.41
C GLN A 25 12.87 -11.88 11.19
N PRO A 26 12.74 -10.99 12.19
CA PRO A 26 12.14 -9.67 12.02
C PRO A 26 12.74 -8.91 10.84
N TYR A 27 11.92 -8.10 10.17
CA TYR A 27 12.35 -7.30 9.03
C TYR A 27 11.48 -6.06 8.88
N THR A 28 12.02 -5.05 8.18
CA THR A 28 11.24 -3.90 7.74
C THR A 28 10.72 -4.16 6.34
N ALA A 29 9.41 -4.10 6.17
CA ALA A 29 8.76 -4.23 4.87
C ALA A 29 8.55 -2.83 4.26
N GLU A 30 9.03 -2.64 3.03
CA GLU A 30 8.79 -1.43 2.23
C GLU A 30 7.64 -1.71 1.25
N CYS A 31 6.60 -0.87 1.25
CA CYS A 31 5.44 -1.03 0.39
C CYS A 31 5.83 -1.07 -1.10
N ASN A 32 6.78 -0.21 -1.51
CA ASN A 32 7.24 -0.16 -2.90
C ASN A 32 8.01 -1.42 -3.30
N ASP A 33 8.88 -1.97 -2.43
CA ASP A 33 9.61 -3.20 -2.73
C ASP A 33 8.66 -4.36 -3.04
N ILE A 34 7.54 -4.46 -2.30
CA ILE A 34 6.53 -5.50 -2.53
C ILE A 34 5.81 -5.27 -3.88
N ILE A 35 5.51 -4.03 -4.23
CA ILE A 35 4.88 -3.66 -5.52
C ILE A 35 5.79 -4.06 -6.67
N GLU A 36 7.09 -3.72 -6.59
CA GLU A 36 8.07 -4.04 -7.62
C GLU A 36 8.35 -5.54 -7.71
N ALA A 37 8.54 -6.21 -6.57
CA ALA A 37 8.79 -7.66 -6.52
C ALA A 37 7.64 -8.49 -7.07
N LEU A 38 6.39 -8.04 -6.91
CA LEU A 38 5.20 -8.69 -7.46
C LEU A 38 4.90 -8.27 -8.91
N GLY A 39 5.65 -7.32 -9.48
CA GLY A 39 5.40 -6.80 -10.82
C GLY A 39 4.02 -6.17 -10.98
N MET A 40 3.51 -5.54 -9.90
CA MET A 40 2.16 -4.98 -9.88
C MET A 40 1.98 -3.92 -10.98
N ASN A 41 0.87 -3.99 -11.70
CA ASN A 41 0.50 -2.98 -12.66
C ASN A 41 -0.03 -1.70 -11.98
N PHE A 42 -0.30 -0.66 -12.78
CA PHE A 42 -0.74 0.64 -12.27
C PHE A 42 -1.96 0.57 -11.34
N ALA A 43 -2.95 -0.26 -11.64
CA ALA A 43 -4.15 -0.37 -10.80
C ALA A 43 -3.85 -1.12 -9.50
N GLU A 44 -3.14 -2.24 -9.59
CA GLU A 44 -2.76 -3.08 -8.43
C GLU A 44 -1.92 -2.29 -7.43
N GLY A 45 -0.85 -1.63 -7.91
CA GLY A 45 0.04 -0.85 -7.06
C GLY A 45 -0.69 0.29 -6.36
N ASN A 46 -1.57 1.02 -7.05
CA ASN A 46 -2.31 2.11 -6.41
C ASN A 46 -3.35 1.63 -5.39
N ALA A 47 -4.07 0.53 -5.69
CA ALA A 47 -5.00 -0.08 -4.74
C ALA A 47 -4.26 -0.58 -3.49
N PHE A 48 -3.15 -1.30 -3.68
CA PHE A 48 -2.32 -1.82 -2.59
C PHE A 48 -1.76 -0.69 -1.72
N LYS A 49 -1.18 0.37 -2.31
CA LYS A 49 -0.67 1.52 -1.56
C LYS A 49 -1.77 2.22 -0.76
N ALA A 50 -3.00 2.30 -1.28
CA ALA A 50 -4.12 2.91 -0.57
C ALA A 50 -4.53 2.08 0.66
N ILE A 51 -4.61 0.75 0.52
CA ILE A 51 -4.84 -0.16 1.65
C ILE A 51 -3.72 -0.02 2.68
N TRP A 52 -2.46 -0.02 2.24
CA TRP A 52 -1.28 0.10 3.11
C TRP A 52 -1.32 1.38 3.95
N ARG A 53 -1.47 2.54 3.31
CA ARG A 53 -1.53 3.84 4.01
C ARG A 53 -2.68 3.91 5.00
N ARG A 54 -3.88 3.45 4.60
CA ARG A 54 -5.05 3.41 5.48
C ARG A 54 -4.81 2.54 6.70
N ALA A 55 -4.24 1.35 6.52
CA ALA A 55 -3.96 0.42 7.61
C ALA A 55 -2.86 0.94 8.55
N ALA A 56 -1.77 1.48 7.99
CA ALA A 56 -0.64 2.06 8.73
C ALA A 56 -1.06 3.30 9.54
N SER A 57 -1.89 4.17 8.95
CA SER A 57 -2.50 5.32 9.63
C SER A 57 -3.35 4.87 10.83
N ARG A 58 -4.28 3.93 10.62
CA ARG A 58 -5.21 3.45 11.66
C ARG A 58 -4.53 2.65 12.77
N SER A 59 -3.50 1.87 12.44
CA SER A 59 -2.96 0.85 13.36
C SER A 59 -1.60 1.22 13.95
N LEU A 60 -0.82 2.05 13.23
CA LEU A 60 0.56 2.40 13.59
C LEU A 60 0.75 3.91 13.80
N GLY A 61 -0.28 4.73 13.57
CA GLY A 61 -0.17 6.19 13.63
C GLY A 61 0.74 6.81 12.56
N LYS A 62 1.10 6.04 11.51
CA LYS A 62 1.91 6.53 10.39
C LYS A 62 1.01 7.32 9.44
N HIS A 63 0.96 8.64 9.64
CA HIS A 63 0.12 9.52 8.83
C HIS A 63 0.94 10.20 7.72
N LYS A 64 0.44 10.10 6.49
CA LYS A 64 0.82 11.06 5.44
C LYS A 64 0.08 12.37 5.71
N THR A 65 0.73 13.51 5.51
CA THR A 65 0.06 14.81 5.68
C THR A 65 -1.02 15.00 4.63
N GLY A 66 -2.23 15.35 5.07
CA GLY A 66 -3.43 15.37 4.23
C GLY A 66 -4.02 13.98 3.95
N ASN A 67 -3.60 12.94 4.68
CA ASN A 67 -4.21 11.61 4.51
C ASN A 67 -5.62 11.58 5.13
N ASP A 68 -6.60 11.34 4.28
CA ASP A 68 -7.99 11.11 4.66
C ASP A 68 -8.31 9.61 4.46
N ALA A 69 -8.86 8.98 5.50
CA ALA A 69 -9.26 7.58 5.44
C ALA A 69 -10.33 7.32 4.37
N LEU A 70 -11.18 8.32 4.09
CA LEU A 70 -12.14 8.27 3.00
C LEU A 70 -11.42 8.31 1.64
N TYR A 71 -10.46 9.23 1.46
CA TYR A 71 -9.66 9.31 0.24
C TYR A 71 -8.94 8.00 -0.09
N ASP A 72 -8.30 7.35 0.88
CA ASP A 72 -7.67 6.05 0.65
C ASP A 72 -8.72 4.97 0.31
N ALA A 73 -9.91 5.00 0.92
CA ALA A 73 -10.99 4.06 0.57
C ALA A 73 -11.53 4.27 -0.85
N GLU A 74 -11.75 5.53 -1.26
CA GLU A 74 -12.17 5.89 -2.62
C GLU A 74 -11.12 5.48 -3.67
N LYS A 75 -9.82 5.58 -3.34
CA LYS A 75 -8.75 5.06 -4.19
C LYS A 75 -8.86 3.55 -4.37
N VAL A 76 -9.16 2.81 -3.31
CA VAL A 76 -9.38 1.35 -3.39
C VAL A 76 -10.56 1.04 -4.30
N GLU A 77 -11.69 1.73 -4.15
CA GLU A 77 -12.86 1.54 -5.01
C GLU A 77 -12.53 1.84 -6.48
N PHE A 78 -11.93 3.00 -6.77
CA PHE A 78 -11.60 3.43 -8.13
C PHE A 78 -10.66 2.43 -8.84
N PHE A 79 -9.57 2.03 -8.18
CA PHE A 79 -8.63 1.10 -8.76
C PHE A 79 -9.16 -0.34 -8.78
N GLY A 80 -9.97 -0.73 -7.80
CA GLY A 80 -10.69 -2.00 -7.78
C GLY A 80 -11.64 -2.16 -8.97
N HIS A 81 -12.40 -1.11 -9.30
CA HIS A 81 -13.23 -1.09 -10.51
C HIS A 81 -12.39 -1.30 -11.78
N ARG A 82 -11.20 -0.68 -11.85
CA ARG A 82 -10.29 -0.84 -12.99
C ARG A 82 -9.74 -2.28 -13.09
N LEU A 83 -9.43 -2.93 -11.98
CA LEU A 83 -9.03 -4.34 -11.95
C LEU A 83 -10.12 -5.24 -12.53
N VAL A 84 -11.38 -5.05 -12.10
CA VAL A 84 -12.53 -5.80 -12.63
C VAL A 84 -12.68 -5.60 -14.14
N ALA A 85 -12.52 -4.36 -14.62
CA ALA A 85 -12.59 -4.07 -16.06
C ALA A 85 -11.45 -4.75 -16.85
N GLN A 86 -10.22 -4.73 -16.32
CA GLN A 86 -9.06 -5.39 -16.94
C GLN A 86 -9.26 -6.90 -17.04
N GLU A 87 -9.74 -7.56 -15.97
CA GLU A 87 -10.00 -9.00 -15.99
C GLU A 87 -11.15 -9.38 -16.92
N LYS A 88 -12.24 -8.60 -16.95
CA LYS A 88 -13.34 -8.82 -17.92
C LYS A 88 -12.88 -8.69 -19.37
N ALA A 89 -11.89 -7.85 -19.65
CA ALA A 89 -11.33 -7.68 -20.98
C ALA A 89 -10.37 -8.82 -21.38
N ARG A 90 -9.82 -9.59 -20.43
CA ARG A 90 -8.95 -10.75 -20.71
C ARG A 90 -9.70 -12.02 -21.10
N VAL A 91 -10.97 -12.12 -20.71
CA VAL A 91 -11.83 -13.29 -20.95
C VAL A 91 -12.63 -13.17 -22.27
N GLN A 92 -12.57 -12.01 -22.92
CA GLN A 92 -13.13 -11.76 -24.26
C GLN A 92 -12.09 -12.04 -25.34
#